data_AF-A0A6I1MR10-F1
#
_entry.id   AF-A0A6I1MR10-F1
#
_cell.length_a   1.000
_cell.length_b   1.000
_cell.length_c   1.000
_cell.angle_alpha   90.00
_cell.angle_beta   90.00
_cell.angle_gamma   90.00
#
_symmetry.space_group_name_H-M   'P 1'
#
loop_
_entity.id
_entity.type
_entity.pdbx_description
1 polymer ?
#
loop_
_entity_poly.entity_id
_entity_poly.type
_entity_poly.pdbx_seq_one_letter_code
_entity_poly.pdbx_strand_id
1 'polypeptide(L)'
;MTLNAITSGRIDHIIYFKENFSENMFIGTGRFYLESFPLALLMSYGILGSCPIFILSIFPLIIAYRYRKLDKNNKIRKLIILLNIILLINGLFEELSPFGPGVKCYLLWMITGIYLGLQTKRLNKY
;
A
#
# COMPACT_ATOMS: atom_id res chain seq x y z
N MET A 1 25.85 4.64 22.17
CA MET A 1 24.58 4.39 21.46
C MET A 1 24.89 3.56 20.23
N THR A 2 24.28 2.40 20.07
CA THR A 2 24.40 1.60 18.84
C THR A 2 23.45 2.14 17.78
N LEU A 3 23.80 2.00 16.50
CA LEU A 3 22.99 2.49 15.37
C LEU A 3 21.57 1.88 15.36
N ASN A 4 21.41 0.67 15.92
CA ASN A 4 20.11 0.01 16.11
C ASN A 4 19.20 0.73 17.11
N ALA A 5 19.77 1.33 18.17
CA ALA A 5 18.99 2.10 19.14
C ALA A 5 18.44 3.40 18.53
N ILE A 6 19.15 4.00 17.56
CA ILE A 6 18.72 5.20 16.85
C ILE A 6 17.63 4.84 15.81
N THR A 7 17.73 3.67 15.20
CA THR A 7 16.83 3.20 14.14
C THR A 7 15.66 2.36 14.64
N SER A 8 15.45 2.25 15.96
CA SER A 8 14.40 1.42 16.57
C SER A 8 14.44 -0.05 16.10
N GLY A 9 15.62 -0.61 15.86
CA GLY A 9 15.78 -2.01 15.42
C GLY A 9 15.52 -2.27 13.93
N ARG A 10 15.23 -1.23 13.12
CA ARG A 10 14.93 -1.40 11.69
C ARG A 10 16.09 -1.95 10.85
N ILE A 11 17.32 -1.72 11.28
CA ILE A 11 18.50 -2.30 10.63
C ILE A 11 18.49 -3.83 10.77
N ASP A 12 18.12 -4.34 11.95
CA ASP A 12 18.04 -5.79 12.19
C ASP A 12 16.97 -6.44 11.31
N HIS A 13 15.87 -5.73 11.05
CA HIS A 13 14.80 -6.18 10.15
C HIS A 13 15.26 -6.32 8.70
N ILE A 14 16.09 -5.39 8.22
CA ILE A 14 16.64 -5.42 6.85
C ILE A 14 17.68 -6.54 6.72
N ILE A 15 18.55 -6.70 7.72
CA ILE A 15 19.56 -7.77 7.75
C ILE A 15 18.86 -9.12 7.75
N TYR A 16 17.88 -9.30 8.64
CA TYR A 16 17.09 -10.52 8.75
C TYR A 16 16.39 -10.86 7.42
N PHE A 17 15.75 -9.88 6.79
CA PHE A 17 15.13 -10.08 5.47
C PHE A 17 16.17 -10.56 4.44
N LYS A 18 17.34 -9.93 4.37
CA LYS A 18 18.38 -10.30 3.40
C LYS A 18 18.88 -11.73 3.58
N GLU A 19 19.01 -12.18 4.82
CA GLU A 19 19.51 -13.51 5.16
C GLU A 19 18.48 -14.61 4.90
N ASN A 20 17.20 -14.34 5.16
CA ASN A 20 16.16 -15.39 5.19
C ASN A 20 15.23 -15.39 3.96
N PHE A 21 15.19 -14.31 3.18
CA PHE A 21 14.26 -14.19 2.05
C PHE A 21 14.60 -15.14 0.89
N SER A 22 15.88 -15.46 0.68
CA SER A 22 16.32 -16.32 -0.43
C SER A 22 15.74 -17.74 -0.34
N GLU A 23 15.60 -18.28 0.86
CA GLU A 23 15.12 -19.65 1.10
C GLU A 23 13.62 -19.79 0.82
N ASN A 24 12.85 -18.72 1.02
CA ASN A 24 11.38 -18.74 0.96
C ASN A 24 10.81 -17.70 0.00
N MET A 25 11.55 -17.36 -1.05
CA MET A 25 11.27 -16.24 -1.97
C MET A 25 9.88 -16.30 -2.64
N PHE A 26 9.36 -17.49 -2.94
CA PHE A 26 8.12 -17.64 -3.72
C PHE A 26 6.85 -17.61 -2.87
N ILE A 27 6.84 -18.32 -1.74
CA ILE A 27 5.63 -18.58 -0.92
C ILE A 27 5.69 -17.84 0.43
N GLY A 28 6.88 -17.40 0.86
CA GLY A 28 7.09 -16.76 2.16
C GLY A 28 7.07 -17.75 3.32
N THR A 29 7.34 -17.25 4.52
CA THR A 29 7.43 -18.05 5.76
C THR A 29 6.19 -17.96 6.64
N GLY A 30 5.15 -17.22 6.23
CA GLY A 30 3.94 -16.99 7.03
C GLY A 30 4.03 -15.72 7.88
N ARG A 31 3.47 -15.69 9.09
CA ARG A 31 3.37 -14.44 9.88
C ARG A 31 4.74 -14.02 10.42
N PHE A 32 5.39 -13.08 9.74
CA PHE A 32 6.59 -12.42 10.23
C PHE A 32 6.35 -10.92 10.42
N TYR A 33 6.56 -10.43 11.64
CA TYR A 33 6.37 -9.01 11.96
C TYR A 33 7.60 -8.22 11.50
N LEU A 34 7.42 -7.37 10.50
CA LEU A 34 8.44 -6.44 10.03
C LEU A 34 7.80 -5.06 9.93
N GLU A 35 8.44 -4.05 10.52
CA GLU A 35 7.86 -2.70 10.59
C GLU A 35 7.58 -2.02 9.25
N SER A 36 7.99 -2.56 8.11
CA SER A 36 7.66 -1.98 6.80
C SER A 36 6.77 -2.93 6.00
N PHE A 37 5.70 -2.37 5.43
CA PHE A 37 4.76 -3.08 4.57
C PHE A 37 5.42 -3.91 3.46
N PRO A 38 6.37 -3.39 2.65
CA PRO A 38 6.92 -4.17 1.55
C PRO A 38 7.77 -5.35 2.05
N LEU A 39 8.57 -5.16 3.10
CA LEU A 39 9.40 -6.24 3.66
C LEU A 39 8.51 -7.29 4.33
N ALA A 40 7.49 -6.85 5.09
CA ALA A 40 6.54 -7.74 5.75
C ALA A 40 5.78 -8.61 4.74
N LEU A 41 5.30 -8.02 3.64
CA LEU A 41 4.59 -8.76 2.59
C LEU A 41 5.48 -9.78 1.89
N LEU A 42 6.68 -9.36 1.49
CA LEU A 42 7.62 -10.24 0.80
C LEU A 42 8.06 -11.40 1.69
N MET A 43 8.33 -11.13 2.97
CA MET A 43 8.72 -12.17 3.92
C MET A 43 7.56 -13.13 4.20
N SER A 44 6.35 -12.59 4.36
CA SER A 44 5.21 -13.38 4.81
C SER A 44 4.57 -14.22 3.71
N TYR A 45 4.45 -13.66 2.50
CA TYR A 45 3.70 -14.26 1.39
C TYR A 45 4.55 -14.54 0.15
N GLY A 46 5.85 -14.21 0.20
CA GLY A 46 6.74 -14.32 -0.96
C GLY A 46 6.33 -13.42 -2.11
N ILE A 47 7.00 -13.57 -3.26
CA ILE A 47 6.73 -12.77 -4.46
C ILE A 47 5.33 -13.06 -5.01
N LEU A 48 4.89 -14.31 -5.00
CA LEU A 48 3.62 -14.71 -5.60
C LEU A 48 2.44 -14.14 -4.81
N GLY A 49 2.49 -14.19 -3.48
CA GLY A 49 1.42 -13.66 -2.65
C GLY A 49 1.50 -12.14 -2.44
N SER A 50 2.69 -11.54 -2.47
CA SER A 50 2.84 -10.08 -2.32
C SER A 50 2.39 -9.31 -3.58
N CYS A 51 2.57 -9.86 -4.77
CA CYS A 51 2.19 -9.22 -6.05
C CYS A 51 0.74 -8.70 -6.09
N PRO A 52 -0.31 -9.51 -5.84
CA PRO A 52 -1.69 -9.02 -5.85
C PRO A 52 -1.93 -7.94 -4.79
N ILE A 53 -1.23 -8.00 -3.65
CA ILE A 53 -1.39 -7.03 -2.56
C ILE A 53 -0.76 -5.68 -2.95
N PHE A 54 0.40 -5.68 -3.64
CA PHE A 54 0.98 -4.47 -4.21
C PHE A 54 0.12 -3.88 -5.33
N ILE A 55 -0.50 -4.71 -6.17
CA ILE A 55 -1.45 -4.23 -7.17
C ILE A 55 -2.64 -3.56 -6.49
N LEU A 56 -3.16 -4.18 -5.43
CA LEU A 56 -4.26 -3.63 -4.65
C LEU A 56 -3.88 -2.32 -3.96
N SER A 57 -2.66 -2.18 -3.42
CA SER A 57 -2.23 -0.93 -2.76
C SER A 57 -2.21 0.26 -3.73
N ILE A 58 -1.88 0.02 -5.00
CA ILE A 58 -1.84 1.04 -6.06
C ILE A 58 -3.23 1.23 -6.72
N PHE A 59 -4.21 0.36 -6.45
CA PHE A 59 -5.53 0.39 -7.09
C PHE A 59 -6.25 1.75 -7.06
N PRO A 60 -6.27 2.52 -5.95
CA PRO A 60 -6.87 3.85 -5.97
C PRO A 60 -6.20 4.83 -6.96
N LEU A 61 -4.89 4.70 -7.21
CA LEU A 61 -4.20 5.48 -8.24
C LEU A 61 -4.62 5.03 -9.66
N ILE A 62 -4.82 3.73 -9.87
CA ILE A 62 -5.32 3.18 -11.14
C ILE A 62 -6.72 3.76 -11.44
N ILE A 63 -7.62 3.79 -10.45
CA ILE A 63 -8.94 4.41 -10.58
C ILE A 63 -8.81 5.89 -10.92
N ALA A 64 -8.01 6.64 -10.15
CA ALA A 64 -7.82 8.07 -10.37
C ALA A 64 -7.25 8.37 -11.77
N TYR A 65 -6.39 7.49 -12.31
CA TYR A 65 -5.85 7.60 -13.65
C TYR A 65 -6.88 7.25 -14.74
N ARG A 66 -7.63 6.14 -14.57
CA ARG A 66 -8.63 5.66 -15.54
C ARG A 66 -9.67 6.72 -15.86
N TYR A 67 -10.17 7.44 -14.84
CA TYR A 67 -11.22 8.44 -14.99
C TYR A 67 -10.71 9.88 -15.19
N ARG A 68 -9.40 10.08 -15.41
CA ARG A 68 -8.77 11.42 -15.53
C ARG A 68 -9.39 12.29 -16.63
N LYS A 69 -9.89 11.69 -17.72
CA LYS A 69 -10.48 12.40 -18.86
C LYS A 69 -11.89 12.91 -18.56
N LEU A 70 -12.66 12.18 -17.76
CA LEU A 70 -14.03 12.55 -17.39
C LEU A 70 -14.06 13.69 -16.36
N ASP A 71 -12.97 13.86 -15.59
CA ASP A 71 -12.95 14.73 -14.42
C ASP A 71 -11.62 15.49 -14.26
N LYS A 72 -11.30 16.30 -15.28
CA LYS A 72 -10.01 16.98 -15.43
C LYS A 72 -9.64 17.84 -14.20
N ASN A 73 -10.62 18.44 -13.53
CA ASN A 73 -10.41 19.30 -12.36
C ASN A 73 -11.11 18.86 -11.06
N ASN A 74 -11.42 17.56 -10.93
CA ASN A 74 -12.10 17.07 -9.74
C ASN A 74 -11.17 17.06 -8.50
N LYS A 75 -11.57 17.81 -7.46
CA LYS A 75 -10.88 17.87 -6.16
C LYS A 75 -10.79 16.50 -5.48
N ILE A 76 -11.82 15.66 -5.62
CA ILE A 76 -11.87 14.30 -5.05
C ILE A 76 -10.77 13.41 -5.65
N ARG A 77 -10.58 13.49 -6.98
CA ARG A 77 -9.52 12.74 -7.67
C ARG A 77 -8.13 13.13 -7.15
N LYS A 78 -7.87 14.43 -7.00
CA LYS A 78 -6.59 14.95 -6.44
C LYS A 78 -6.38 14.47 -5.00
N LEU A 79 -7.44 14.48 -4.19
CA LEU A 79 -7.40 13.98 -2.81
C LEU A 79 -7.05 12.49 -2.72
N ILE A 80 -7.66 11.64 -3.56
CA ILE A 80 -7.33 10.20 -3.63
C ILE A 80 -5.86 9.98 -3.97
N ILE A 81 -5.34 10.71 -4.96
CA ILE A 81 -3.93 10.59 -5.38
C ILE A 81 -3.00 10.98 -4.23
N LEU A 82 -3.24 12.12 -3.58
CA LEU A 82 -2.41 12.60 -2.46
C LEU A 82 -2.46 11.63 -1.28
N LEU A 83 -3.65 11.19 -0.88
CA LEU A 83 -3.81 10.25 0.23
C LEU A 83 -3.14 8.91 -0.07
N ASN A 84 -3.27 8.38 -1.29
CA ASN A 84 -2.62 7.12 -1.64
C ASN A 84 -1.10 7.25 -1.61
N ILE A 85 -0.53 8.32 -2.18
CA ILE A 85 0.93 8.56 -2.13
C ILE A 85 1.41 8.65 -0.68
N ILE A 86 0.73 9.40 0.18
CA ILE A 86 1.09 9.52 1.60
C ILE A 86 1.05 8.15 2.29
N LEU A 87 0.02 7.34 2.01
CA LEU A 87 -0.12 6.03 2.63
C LEU A 87 0.88 5.00 2.09
N LEU A 88 1.27 5.07 0.82
CA LEU A 88 2.35 4.25 0.26
C LEU A 88 3.70 4.63 0.88
N ILE A 89 3.99 5.92 1.03
CA ILE A 89 5.20 6.39 1.72
C ILE A 89 5.21 5.92 3.17
N ASN A 90 4.08 6.06 3.88
CA ASN A 90 3.96 5.55 5.25
C ASN A 90 4.15 4.04 5.30
N GLY A 91 3.68 3.29 4.30
CA GLY A 91 3.88 1.84 4.20
C GLY A 91 5.36 1.44 4.13
N LEU A 92 6.24 2.29 3.61
CA LEU A 92 7.68 2.03 3.66
C LEU A 92 8.23 2.00 5.10
N PHE A 93 7.52 2.59 6.05
CA PHE A 93 7.95 2.74 7.44
C PHE A 93 7.01 2.13 8.47
N GLU A 94 5.82 1.67 8.05
CA GLU A 94 4.79 1.04 8.88
C GLU A 94 4.25 -0.21 8.17
N GLU A 95 4.14 -1.32 8.90
CA GLU A 95 3.70 -2.62 8.38
C GLU A 95 2.27 -2.57 7.81
N LEU A 96 1.40 -1.81 8.47
CA LEU A 96 -0.03 -1.87 8.22
C LEU A 96 -0.49 -0.93 7.09
N SER A 97 0.29 0.08 6.69
CA SER A 97 -0.16 1.01 5.65
C SER A 97 0.08 0.42 4.24
N PRO A 98 -0.91 0.39 3.32
CA PRO A 98 -2.15 1.17 3.28
C PRO A 98 -3.45 0.41 3.63
N PHE A 99 -3.35 -0.74 4.32
CA PHE A 99 -4.49 -1.61 4.67
C PHE A 99 -4.82 -1.68 6.17
N GLY A 100 -4.15 -0.85 6.97
CA GLY A 100 -4.19 -0.94 8.42
C GLY A 100 -5.53 -0.49 9.00
N PRO A 101 -5.81 -0.81 10.27
CA PRO A 101 -7.02 -0.40 10.98
C PRO A 101 -7.11 1.12 11.21
N GLY A 102 -6.10 1.89 10.77
CA GLY A 102 -6.06 3.33 10.91
C GLY A 102 -7.14 4.04 10.08
N VAL A 103 -7.71 5.08 10.67
CA VAL A 103 -8.71 5.97 10.04
C VAL A 103 -8.26 6.47 8.67
N LYS A 104 -6.95 6.68 8.48
CA LYS A 104 -6.36 7.15 7.21
C LYS A 104 -6.59 6.16 6.06
N CYS A 105 -6.33 4.87 6.30
CA CYS A 105 -6.50 3.80 5.31
C CYS A 105 -7.97 3.64 4.97
N TYR A 106 -8.83 3.56 5.99
CA TYR A 106 -10.28 3.52 5.81
C TYR A 106 -10.81 4.68 4.94
N LEU A 107 -10.35 5.90 5.23
CA LEU A 107 -10.78 7.10 4.50
C LEU A 107 -10.36 7.06 3.02
N LEU A 108 -9.15 6.59 2.70
CA LEU A 108 -8.72 6.40 1.31
C LEU A 108 -9.67 5.45 0.56
N TRP A 109 -9.95 4.28 1.12
CA TRP A 109 -10.77 3.25 0.48
C TRP A 109 -12.23 3.69 0.33
N MET A 110 -12.79 4.34 1.35
CA MET A 110 -14.14 4.90 1.32
C MET A 110 -14.30 5.96 0.23
N ILE A 111 -13.40 6.96 0.17
CA ILE A 111 -13.47 8.02 -0.85
C ILE A 111 -13.26 7.45 -2.25
N THR A 112 -12.39 6.45 -2.39
CA THR A 112 -12.16 5.75 -3.66
C THR A 112 -13.42 5.05 -4.15
N GLY A 113 -14.13 4.35 -3.26
CA GLY A 113 -15.41 3.70 -3.58
C GLY A 113 -16.50 4.69 -3.99
N ILE A 114 -16.66 5.79 -3.25
CA ILE A 114 -17.60 6.87 -3.60
C ILE A 114 -17.26 7.46 -4.98
N TYR A 115 -15.98 7.77 -5.23
CA TYR A 115 -15.53 8.32 -6.50
C TYR A 115 -15.82 7.36 -7.66
N LEU A 116 -15.53 6.07 -7.50
CA LEU A 116 -15.83 5.05 -8.50
C LEU A 116 -17.33 4.99 -8.83
N GLY A 117 -18.20 4.98 -7.80
CA GLY A 117 -19.65 4.98 -7.98
C GLY A 117 -20.17 6.21 -8.74
N LEU A 118 -19.60 7.39 -8.46
CA LEU A 118 -19.95 8.62 -9.16
C LEU A 118 -19.55 8.58 -10.64
N GLN A 119 -18.36 8.04 -10.97
CA GLN A 119 -17.92 7.95 -12.36
C GLN A 119 -18.71 6.91 -13.16
N THR A 120 -19.02 5.76 -12.56
CA THR A 120 -19.86 4.74 -13.21
C THR A 120 -21.25 5.27 -13.53
N LYS A 121 -21.88 6.03 -12.62
CA LYS A 121 -23.16 6.70 -12.89
C LYS A 121 -23.07 7.72 -14.04
N ARG A 122 -21.95 8.43 -14.16
CA ARG A 122 -21.74 9.38 -15.27
C ARG A 122 -21.59 8.68 -16.60
N LEU A 123 -20.85 7.57 -16.64
CA LEU A 123 -20.67 6.79 -17.87
C LEU A 123 -21.99 6.20 -18.38
N ASN A 124 -22.84 5.68 -17.49
CA ASN A 124 -24.14 5.11 -17.88
C ASN A 124 -25.19 6.14 -18.32
N LYS A 125 -24.87 7.44 -18.25
CA LYS A 125 -25.78 8.53 -18.63
C LYS A 125 -25.55 9.03 -20.07
N TYR A 126 -24.52 8.50 -20.74
CA TYR A 126 -24.19 8.70 -22.15
C TYR A 126 -24.32 7.37 -22.89
#